data_AF-A0A2A4P5W6-F1
#
_entry.id   AF-A0A2A4P5W6-F1
#
_cell.length_a   1.000
_cell.length_b   1.000
_cell.length_c   1.000
_cell.angle_alpha   90.00
_cell.angle_beta   90.00
_cell.angle_gamma   90.00
#
_symmetry.space_group_name_H-M   'P 1'
#
loop_
_entity.id
_entity.type
_entity.pdbx_description
1 polymer ?
#
loop_
_entity_poly.entity_id
_entity_poly.type
_entity_poly.pdbx_seq_one_letter_code
_entity_poly.pdbx_strand_id
1 'polypeptide(L)' 'MSMFDFDHLARGKFTYFSHMSFAFKLGCILWVLSWVSLFHAFFPFLLSGFVSSKLDSLTKAMDER' A
#
# COMPACT_ATOMS: atom_id res chain seq x y z
N MET A 1 -2.95 -23.11 -13.15
CA MET A 1 -2.43 -21.77 -12.79
C MET A 1 -1.45 -22.01 -11.65
N SER A 2 -0.16 -21.72 -11.84
CA SER A 2 0.83 -21.88 -10.76
C SER A 2 0.56 -20.82 -9.69
N MET A 3 0.52 -21.21 -8.43
CA MET A 3 0.38 -20.29 -7.29
C MET A 3 1.64 -19.43 -7.10
N PHE A 4 2.76 -19.85 -7.68
CA PHE A 4 4.04 -19.16 -7.60
C PHE A 4 4.48 -18.69 -8.97
N ASP A 5 4.86 -17.42 -9.02
CA ASP A 5 5.32 -16.76 -10.22
C ASP A 5 6.69 -16.13 -9.97
N PHE A 6 7.74 -16.93 -10.15
CA PHE A 6 9.11 -16.52 -9.83
C PHE A 6 9.70 -15.53 -10.84
N ASP A 7 9.08 -15.37 -12.01
CA ASP A 7 9.50 -14.44 -13.07
C ASP A 7 8.85 -13.05 -12.96
N HIS A 8 7.99 -12.81 -11.97
CA HIS A 8 7.26 -11.53 -11.86
C HIS A 8 8.20 -10.34 -11.67
N LEU A 9 9.30 -10.53 -10.95
CA LEU A 9 10.34 -9.52 -10.75
C LEU A 9 11.11 -9.22 -12.06
N ALA A 10 11.40 -10.26 -12.84
CA ALA A 10 12.12 -10.14 -14.11
C ALA A 10 11.27 -9.38 -15.15
N ARG A 11 9.96 -9.66 -15.21
CA ARG A 11 9.02 -8.94 -16.09
C ARG A 11 8.88 -7.46 -15.76
N GLY A 12 8.91 -7.11 -14.47
CA GLY A 12 8.83 -5.72 -14.01
C GLY A 12 10.17 -4.97 -13.99
N LYS A 13 11.28 -5.59 -14.41
CA LYS A 13 12.65 -5.03 -14.27
C LYS A 13 12.98 -4.60 -12.83
N PHE A 14 12.42 -5.27 -11.81
CA PHE A 14 12.65 -4.93 -10.42
C PHE A 14 13.77 -5.79 -9.81
N THR A 15 14.60 -5.19 -8.97
CA THR A 15 15.48 -5.96 -8.09
C THR A 15 14.67 -6.47 -6.88
N TYR A 16 15.00 -7.67 -6.39
CA TYR A 16 14.34 -8.27 -5.22
C TYR A 16 14.27 -7.31 -4.02
N PHE A 17 15.38 -6.61 -3.73
CA PHE A 17 15.44 -5.63 -2.65
C PHE A 17 14.53 -4.42 -2.87
N SER A 18 14.41 -3.91 -4.10
CA SER A 18 13.52 -2.79 -4.41
C SER A 18 12.04 -3.17 -4.25
N HIS A 19 11.69 -4.38 -4.66
CA HIS A 19 10.33 -4.91 -4.54
C HIS A 19 9.98 -5.19 -3.08
N MET A 20 10.87 -5.85 -2.33
CA MET A 20 10.70 -6.13 -0.91
C MET A 20 10.59 -4.84 -0.09
N SER A 21 11.46 -3.85 -0.32
CA SER A 21 11.42 -2.57 0.39
C SER A 21 10.13 -1.81 0.12
N PHE A 22 9.67 -1.81 -1.13
CA PHE A 22 8.40 -1.19 -1.49
C PHE A 22 7.21 -1.90 -0.82
N ALA A 23 7.12 -3.23 -0.95
CA ALA A 23 6.06 -4.02 -0.35
C ALA A 23 6.02 -3.84 1.18
N PHE A 24 7.19 -3.80 1.83
CA PHE A 24 7.28 -3.55 3.27
C PHE A 24 6.76 -2.15 3.64
N LYS A 25 7.20 -1.10 2.94
CA LYS A 25 6.73 0.27 3.17
C LYS A 25 5.22 0.39 2.95
N LEU A 26 4.70 -0.19 1.87
CA LEU A 26 3.28 -0.24 1.56
C LEU A 26 2.50 -0.93 2.70
N GLY A 27 2.98 -2.08 3.17
CA GLY A 27 2.39 -2.81 4.29
C GLY A 27 2.34 -1.98 5.58
N CYS A 28 3.43 -1.28 5.93
CA CYS A 28 3.44 -0.38 7.09
C CYS A 28 2.41 0.74 6.97
N ILE A 29 2.32 1.37 5.79
CA ILE A 29 1.37 2.47 5.57
C ILE A 29 -0.08 1.97 5.67
N LEU A 30 -0.40 0.84 5.03
CA LEU A 30 -1.73 0.24 5.10
C LEU A 30 -2.09 -0.20 6.53
N TRP A 31 -1.13 -0.71 7.30
CA TRP A 31 -1.33 -1.05 8.70
C TRP A 31 -1.70 0.18 9.55
N VAL A 32 -0.97 1.30 9.38
CA VAL A 32 -1.30 2.56 10.06
C VAL A 32 -2.67 3.08 9.63
N LEU A 33 -2.97 3.07 8.33
CA LEU A 33 -4.27 3.50 7.80
C LEU A 33 -5.43 2.65 8.34
N SER A 34 -5.22 1.34 8.55
CA SER A 34 -6.20 0.47 9.19
C SER A 34 -6.54 0.94 10.60
N TRP A 35 -5.53 1.26 11.42
CA TRP A 35 -5.77 1.80 12.77
C TRP A 35 -6.46 3.16 12.73
N VAL A 36 -6.02 4.06 11.85
CA VAL A 36 -6.64 5.38 11.68
C VAL A 36 -8.11 5.25 11.26
N SER A 37 -8.43 4.33 10.35
CA SER A 37 -9.80 4.06 9.92
C SER A 37 -10.66 3.54 11.08
N LEU A 38 -10.10 2.67 11.94
CA LEU A 38 -10.80 2.20 13.13
C LEU A 38 -11.07 3.35 14.11
N PHE A 39 -10.08 4.20 14.39
CA PHE A 39 -10.29 5.38 15.24
C PHE A 39 -11.33 6.34 14.67
N HIS A 40 -11.32 6.58 13.36
CA HIS A 40 -12.33 7.40 12.68
C HIS A 40 -13.74 6.80 12.81
N ALA A 41 -13.89 5.47 12.82
CA ALA A 41 -15.19 4.83 13.03
C ALA A 41 -15.80 5.14 14.40
N PHE A 42 -14.97 5.29 15.46
CA PHE A 42 -15.43 5.71 16.78
C PHE A 42 -15.56 7.24 16.91
N PHE A 43 -14.73 7.99 16.18
CA PHE A 43 -14.69 9.45 16.20
C PHE A 43 -14.78 10.01 14.76
N PRO A 44 -15.98 10.00 14.15
CA PRO A 44 -16.17 10.29 12.71
C PRO A 44 -15.85 11.74 12.30
N PHE A 45 -15.52 12.62 13.26
CA PHE A 45 -15.12 14.00 13.01
C PHE A 45 -13.60 14.19 12.91
N LEU A 46 -12.81 13.27 13.45
CA LEU A 46 -11.34 13.33 13.41
C LEU A 46 -10.84 12.67 12.13
N LEU A 47 -9.86 13.26 11.45
CA LEU A 47 -9.20 12.64 10.28
C LEU A 47 -10.13 12.40 9.07
N SER A 48 -11.22 13.17 8.95
CA SER A 48 -12.13 13.10 7.80
C SER A 48 -11.37 13.32 6.49
N GLY A 49 -11.48 12.39 5.54
CA GLY A 49 -10.78 12.49 4.25
C GLY A 49 -9.29 12.14 4.28
N PHE A 50 -8.65 12.00 5.44
CA PHE A 50 -7.23 11.65 5.53
C PHE A 50 -6.95 10.24 4.97
N VAL A 51 -7.76 9.25 5.36
CA VAL A 51 -7.62 7.87 4.88
C VAL A 51 -7.81 7.81 3.37
N SER A 52 -8.87 8.44 2.85
CA SER A 52 -9.17 8.48 1.42
C SER A 52 -8.09 9.17 0.60
N SER A 53 -7.60 10.34 1.05
CA SER A 53 -6.52 11.06 0.37
C SER A 53 -5.22 10.26 0.34
N LYS A 54 -4.88 9.56 1.44
CA LYS A 54 -3.69 8.71 1.48
C LYS A 54 -3.81 7.48 0.58
N LEU A 55 -4.98 6.84 0.52
CA LEU A 55 -5.22 5.73 -0.41
C LEU A 55 -5.14 6.15 -1.87
N ASP A 56 -5.68 7.32 -2.23
CA ASP A 56 -5.56 7.87 -3.59
C ASP A 56 -4.09 8.12 -3.97
N SER A 57 -3.31 8.71 -3.06
CA SER A 57 -1.87 8.93 -3.27
C SER A 57 -1.09 7.62 -3.41
N LEU A 58 -1.44 6.58 -2.65
CA LEU A 58 -0.81 5.26 -2.75
C LEU A 58 -1.14 4.57 -4.07
N THR A 59 -2.39 4.68 -4.51
CA THR A 59 -2.87 4.11 -5.78
C THR A 59 -2.11 4.73 -6.94
N LYS A 60 -2.00 6.07 -6.98
CA LYS A 60 -1.20 6.77 -7.98
C LYS A 60 0.27 6.34 -7.97
N ALA A 61 0.87 6.21 -6.78
CA ALA A 61 2.26 5.76 -6.65
C ALA A 61 2.47 4.28 -7.05
N MET A 62 1.41 3.47 -7.09
CA MET A 62 1.42 2.11 -7.61
C MET A 62 1.22 2.06 -9.12
N ASP A 63 0.38 2.94 -9.68
CA ASP A 63 0.12 3.04 -11.13
C ASP A 63 1.30 3.68 -11.89
N GLU A 64 2.05 4.58 -11.24
CA GLU A 64 3.26 5.19 -11.80
C GLU A 64 4.50 4.27 -11.75
N ARG A 65 4.35 3.06 -11.20
CA ARG A 65 5.42 2.05 -11.10
C ARG A 65 5.35 1.00 -12.19
#